data_AF-A0A2N6LXR2-F1
#
_entry.id   AF-A0A2N6LXR2-F1
#
_cell.length_a   1.000
_cell.length_b   1.000
_cell.length_c   1.000
_cell.angle_alpha   90.00
_cell.angle_beta   90.00
_cell.angle_gamma   90.00
#
_symmetry.space_group_name_H-M   'P 1'
#
loop_
_entity.id
_entity.type
_entity.pdbx_description
1 polymer ?
#
loop_
_entity_poly.entity_id
_entity_poly.type
_entity_poly.pdbx_seq_one_letter_code
_entity_poly.pdbx_strand_id
1 'polypeptide(L)'
;MTEWKFTAAENASENQRSLQRLIRAIALSKGQFALILVRCNYRQLSEQMLENLRSLTQDIYLREIFLSTSVTALHATIASELFLDNPAVITDCLPSAVMVFGLETVSALEDLLIGINQARDIYADSFPFPL
;
A
#
# COMPACT_ATOMS: atom_id res chain seq x y z
N MET A 1 -28.14 26.01 6.30
CA MET A 1 -28.79 24.87 6.98
C MET A 1 -28.85 23.74 5.96
N THR A 2 -27.85 22.88 5.95
CA THR A 2 -27.83 21.69 5.10
C THR A 2 -27.24 20.58 5.97
N GLU A 3 -28.11 19.87 6.68
CA GLU A 3 -27.74 18.62 7.33
C GLU A 3 -27.44 17.60 6.24
N TRP A 4 -26.16 17.38 5.96
CA TRP A 4 -25.72 16.28 5.12
C TRP A 4 -25.76 15.01 5.97
N LYS A 5 -26.93 14.38 6.04
CA LYS A 5 -27.09 13.03 6.61
C LYS A 5 -26.69 11.99 5.57
N PHE A 6 -25.39 11.85 5.34
CA PHE A 6 -24.89 10.63 4.69
C PHE A 6 -25.01 9.49 5.70
N THR A 7 -25.81 8.49 5.33
CA THR A 7 -26.09 7.32 6.16
C THR A 7 -24.92 6.36 6.17
N ALA A 8 -24.80 5.54 7.22
CA ALA A 8 -23.77 4.51 7.33
C ALA A 8 -23.78 3.51 6.14
N ALA A 9 -24.95 3.29 5.52
CA ALA A 9 -25.12 2.41 4.36
C ALA A 9 -24.48 2.99 3.08
N GLU A 10 -24.58 4.30 2.85
CA GLU A 10 -23.95 4.97 1.71
C GLU A 10 -22.42 4.93 1.84
N ASN A 11 -21.91 5.21 3.04
CA ASN A 11 -20.48 5.10 3.34
C ASN A 11 -19.96 3.67 3.15
N ALA A 12 -20.73 2.65 3.57
CA ALA A 12 -20.39 1.26 3.34
C ALA A 12 -20.33 0.92 1.83
N SER A 13 -21.24 1.46 1.03
CA SER A 13 -21.24 1.27 -0.42
C SER A 13 -20.02 1.91 -1.12
N GLU A 14 -19.60 3.10 -0.68
CA GLU A 14 -18.43 3.79 -1.21
C GLU A 14 -17.11 3.15 -0.78
N ASN A 15 -17.04 2.65 0.46
CA ASN A 15 -15.89 1.88 0.93
C ASN A 15 -15.72 0.59 0.11
N GLN A 16 -16.83 -0.13 -0.14
CA GLN A 16 -16.79 -1.35 -0.96
C GLN A 16 -16.38 -1.05 -2.40
N ARG A 17 -16.91 0.03 -2.99
CA ARG A 17 -16.51 0.50 -4.33
C ARG A 17 -15.01 0.84 -4.36
N SER A 18 -14.52 1.53 -3.33
CA SER A 18 -13.11 1.92 -3.22
C SER A 18 -12.19 0.70 -3.07
N LEU A 19 -12.60 -0.29 -2.26
CA LEU A 19 -11.89 -1.55 -2.12
C LEU A 19 -11.82 -2.33 -3.44
N GLN A 20 -12.92 -2.43 -4.17
CA GLN A 20 -12.93 -3.06 -5.50
C GLN A 20 -12.02 -2.32 -6.50
N ARG A 21 -11.98 -0.99 -6.44
CA ARG A 21 -11.07 -0.18 -7.27
C ARG A 21 -9.61 -0.44 -6.91
N LEU A 22 -9.28 -0.58 -5.61
CA LEU A 22 -7.94 -0.94 -5.15
C LEU A 22 -7.52 -2.31 -5.66
N ILE A 23 -8.36 -3.34 -5.48
CA ILE A 23 -8.10 -4.71 -5.99
C ILE A 23 -7.83 -4.68 -7.49
N ARG A 24 -8.66 -3.96 -8.25
CA ARG A 24 -8.48 -3.80 -9.69
C ARG A 24 -7.19 -3.07 -10.05
N ALA A 25 -6.83 -2.02 -9.33
CA ALA A 25 -5.61 -1.26 -9.56
C ALA A 25 -4.35 -2.12 -9.32
N ILE A 26 -4.36 -2.94 -8.26
CA ILE A 26 -3.31 -3.93 -7.98
C ILE A 26 -3.20 -4.92 -9.13
N ALA A 27 -4.32 -5.52 -9.56
CA ALA A 27 -4.32 -6.50 -10.64
C ALA A 27 -3.83 -5.93 -11.99
N LEU A 28 -4.23 -4.71 -12.33
CA LEU A 28 -3.80 -4.03 -13.56
C LEU A 28 -2.32 -3.64 -13.54
N SER A 29 -1.76 -3.42 -12.36
CA SER A 29 -0.37 -3.02 -12.18
C SER A 29 0.56 -4.19 -11.94
N LYS A 30 0.08 -5.44 -12.03
CA LYS A 30 0.90 -6.64 -11.83
C LYS A 30 2.14 -6.61 -12.74
N GLY A 31 3.32 -6.84 -12.16
CA GLY A 31 4.58 -6.90 -12.90
C GLY A 31 5.19 -5.53 -13.25
N GLN A 32 4.56 -4.44 -12.84
CA GLN A 32 5.03 -3.08 -13.09
C GLN A 32 4.86 -2.20 -11.86
N PHE A 33 5.72 -1.19 -11.75
CA PHE A 33 5.61 -0.23 -10.68
C PHE A 33 4.37 0.67 -10.86
N ALA A 34 3.59 0.78 -9.78
CA ALA A 34 2.58 1.82 -9.61
C ALA A 34 2.61 2.28 -8.16
N LEU A 35 2.32 3.56 -7.93
CA LEU A 35 2.18 4.11 -6.59
C LEU A 35 0.69 4.39 -6.32
N ILE A 36 0.10 3.65 -5.40
CA ILE A 36 -1.33 3.70 -5.09
C ILE A 36 -1.52 4.22 -3.66
N LEU A 37 -1.89 5.49 -3.53
CA LEU A 37 -2.21 6.04 -2.22
C LEU A 37 -3.62 5.64 -1.79
N VAL A 38 -3.71 4.86 -0.72
CA VAL A 38 -4.97 4.47 -0.09
C VAL A 38 -5.21 5.32 1.16
N ARG A 39 -6.42 5.87 1.30
CA ARG A 39 -6.83 6.63 2.49
C ARG A 39 -8.03 5.97 3.13
N CYS A 40 -7.93 5.74 4.45
CA CYS A 40 -9.04 5.35 5.30
C CYS A 40 -9.24 6.41 6.38
N ASN A 41 -10.50 6.70 6.71
CA ASN A 41 -10.83 7.82 7.61
C ASN A 41 -10.46 7.55 9.08
N TYR A 42 -10.48 6.30 9.51
CA TYR A 42 -10.14 5.89 10.87
C TYR A 42 -9.58 4.47 10.88
N ARG A 43 -8.83 4.16 11.94
CA ARG A 43 -8.02 2.95 12.05
C ARG A 43 -8.86 1.67 11.96
N GLN A 44 -9.98 1.60 12.67
CA GLN A 44 -10.84 0.41 12.67
C GLN A 44 -11.38 0.08 11.27
N LEU A 45 -11.74 1.10 10.47
CA LEU A 45 -12.15 0.89 9.09
C LEU A 45 -10.98 0.41 8.23
N SER A 46 -9.77 0.94 8.44
CA SER A 46 -8.59 0.47 7.72
C SER A 46 -8.30 -1.01 8.00
N GLU A 47 -8.43 -1.44 9.25
CA GLU A 47 -8.23 -2.84 9.65
C GLU A 47 -9.30 -3.74 9.02
N GLN A 48 -10.58 -3.33 9.06
CA GLN A 48 -11.68 -4.06 8.39
C GLN A 48 -11.50 -4.14 6.87
N MET A 49 -11.07 -3.04 6.22
CA MET A 49 -10.82 -3.04 4.78
C MET A 49 -9.62 -3.92 4.41
N LEU A 50 -8.60 -3.96 5.26
CA LEU A 50 -7.44 -4.85 5.08
C LEU A 50 -7.83 -6.32 5.20
N GLU A 51 -8.66 -6.68 6.19
CA GLU A 51 -9.22 -8.04 6.32
C GLU A 51 -10.04 -8.44 5.09
N ASN A 52 -10.91 -7.54 4.62
CA ASN A 52 -11.68 -7.77 3.40
C ASN A 52 -10.78 -7.92 2.17
N LEU A 53 -9.73 -7.10 2.05
CA LEU A 53 -8.76 -7.20 0.97
C LEU A 53 -8.09 -8.57 0.97
N ARG A 54 -7.54 -9.01 2.10
CA ARG A 54 -6.92 -10.33 2.26
C ARG A 54 -7.88 -11.46 1.91
N SER A 55 -9.12 -11.37 2.37
CA SER A 55 -10.18 -12.34 2.06
C SER A 55 -10.48 -12.44 0.57
N LEU A 56 -10.50 -11.32 -0.14
CA LEU A 56 -10.83 -11.23 -1.56
C LEU A 56 -9.64 -11.46 -2.50
N THR A 57 -8.41 -11.53 -1.98
CA THR A 57 -7.17 -11.61 -2.77
C THR A 57 -6.25 -12.75 -2.32
N GLN A 58 -6.83 -13.88 -1.91
CA GLN A 58 -6.10 -15.05 -1.41
C GLN A 58 -5.11 -15.66 -2.43
N ASP A 59 -5.33 -15.39 -3.72
CA ASP A 59 -4.49 -15.81 -4.84
C ASP A 59 -3.36 -14.83 -5.17
N ILE A 60 -3.35 -13.65 -4.53
CA ILE A 60 -2.36 -12.59 -4.75
C ILE A 60 -1.39 -12.58 -3.57
N TYR A 61 -0.08 -12.67 -3.86
CA TYR A 61 0.93 -12.49 -2.82
C TYR A 61 1.07 -11.00 -2.48
N LEU A 62 0.31 -10.54 -1.48
CA LEU A 62 0.41 -9.20 -0.90
C LEU A 62 1.39 -9.21 0.28
N ARG A 63 2.45 -8.39 0.21
CA ARG A 63 3.38 -8.21 1.32
C ARG A 63 3.07 -6.92 2.06
N GLU A 64 2.87 -7.01 3.37
CA GLU A 64 2.62 -5.84 4.21
C GLU A 64 3.91 -5.43 4.91
N ILE A 65 4.20 -4.12 4.91
CA ILE A 65 5.35 -3.51 5.57
C ILE A 65 4.83 -2.39 6.47
N PHE A 66 5.23 -2.42 7.75
CA PHE A 66 4.87 -1.41 8.73
C PHE A 66 6.07 -0.51 9.01
N LEU A 67 5.91 0.79 8.77
CA LEU A 67 6.97 1.76 8.95
C LEU A 67 7.21 2.08 10.43
N SER A 68 8.47 2.34 10.76
CA SER A 68 8.81 2.99 12.02
C SER A 68 8.56 4.49 11.92
N THR A 69 8.33 5.13 13.06
CA THR A 69 8.10 6.59 13.15
C THR A 69 9.32 7.43 12.76
N SER A 70 10.50 6.81 12.71
CA SER A 70 11.79 7.43 12.38
C SER A 70 12.27 7.13 10.95
N VAL A 71 11.43 6.51 10.11
CA VAL A 71 11.82 6.19 8.73
C VAL A 71 12.08 7.48 7.93
N THR A 72 13.18 7.47 7.17
CA THR A 72 13.58 8.59 6.31
C THR A 72 13.76 8.20 4.85
N ALA A 73 13.89 6.91 4.55
CA ALA A 73 14.14 6.39 3.20
C ALA A 73 13.28 5.15 2.92
N LEU A 74 12.06 5.36 2.41
CA LEU A 74 11.10 4.28 2.19
C LEU A 74 11.62 3.22 1.20
N HIS A 75 12.30 3.63 0.13
CA HIS A 75 12.84 2.70 -0.87
C HIS A 75 13.80 1.68 -0.23
N ALA A 76 14.77 2.16 0.54
CA ALA A 76 15.74 1.32 1.23
C ALA A 76 15.06 0.41 2.28
N THR A 77 14.05 0.92 2.99
CA THR A 77 13.26 0.11 3.93
C THR A 77 12.58 -1.06 3.21
N ILE A 78 11.86 -0.79 2.11
CA ILE A 78 11.20 -1.84 1.32
C ILE A 78 12.24 -2.81 0.75
N ALA A 79 13.33 -2.29 0.17
CA ALA A 79 14.36 -3.12 -0.41
C ALA A 79 15.00 -4.05 0.62
N SER A 80 15.28 -3.56 1.83
CA SER A 80 15.80 -4.39 2.91
C SER A 80 14.80 -5.48 3.33
N GLU A 81 13.52 -5.16 3.49
CA GLU A 81 12.47 -6.13 3.86
C GLU A 81 12.26 -7.25 2.82
N LEU A 82 12.55 -6.97 1.56
CA LEU A 82 12.30 -7.88 0.44
C LEU A 82 13.55 -8.62 -0.07
N PHE A 83 14.72 -8.00 0.02
CA PHE A 83 15.95 -8.48 -0.63
C PHE A 83 17.11 -8.80 0.34
N LEU A 84 16.87 -8.88 1.65
CA LEU A 84 17.87 -9.35 2.62
C LEU A 84 18.49 -10.71 2.19
N ASP A 85 19.76 -10.92 2.55
CA ASP A 85 20.74 -11.98 2.18
C ASP A 85 20.28 -13.45 2.33
N ASN A 86 19.08 -13.78 1.85
CA ASN A 86 18.57 -15.14 1.84
C ASN A 86 18.60 -15.64 0.39
N PRO A 87 19.63 -16.42 0.01
CA PRO A 87 19.81 -16.88 -1.37
C PRO A 87 18.66 -17.77 -1.89
N ALA A 88 17.70 -18.15 -1.05
CA ALA A 88 16.47 -18.83 -1.44
C ALA A 88 15.36 -17.90 -1.98
N VAL A 89 15.48 -16.58 -1.83
CA VAL A 89 14.51 -15.57 -2.33
C VAL A 89 14.96 -14.95 -3.66
N ILE A 90 16.17 -15.31 -4.11
CA ILE A 90 16.72 -14.84 -5.38
C ILE A 90 15.92 -15.54 -6.49
N THR A 91 15.07 -14.74 -7.13
CA THR A 91 14.36 -14.87 -8.43
C THR A 91 12.91 -15.36 -8.50
N ASP A 92 12.38 -16.24 -7.64
CA ASP A 92 11.04 -16.85 -7.93
C ASP A 92 9.85 -16.39 -7.06
N CYS A 93 10.04 -15.55 -6.03
CA CYS A 93 8.95 -15.22 -5.08
C CYS A 93 8.84 -13.73 -4.72
N LEU A 94 9.02 -12.80 -5.67
CA LEU A 94 8.67 -11.40 -5.41
C LEU A 94 7.17 -11.23 -5.14
N PRO A 95 6.76 -10.30 -4.26
CA PRO A 95 5.35 -10.04 -4.03
C PRO A 95 4.67 -9.52 -5.29
N SER A 96 3.39 -9.87 -5.43
CA SER A 96 2.54 -9.33 -6.49
C SER A 96 2.17 -7.87 -6.23
N ALA A 97 2.16 -7.45 -4.97
CA ALA A 97 2.10 -6.05 -4.54
C ALA A 97 2.63 -5.92 -3.11
N VAL A 98 3.08 -4.72 -2.75
CA VAL A 98 3.47 -4.38 -1.39
C VAL A 98 2.51 -3.32 -0.84
N MET A 99 2.07 -3.47 0.39
CA MET A 99 1.30 -2.47 1.11
C MET A 99 2.15 -1.88 2.22
N VAL A 100 2.23 -0.55 2.26
CA VAL A 100 3.01 0.17 3.26
C VAL A 100 2.07 0.86 4.25
N PHE A 101 2.23 0.55 5.54
CA PHE A 101 1.42 1.09 6.64
C PHE A 101 2.26 1.93 7.60
N GLY A 102 1.59 2.78 8.40
CA GLY A 102 2.25 3.59 9.42
C GLY A 102 2.79 4.93 8.91
N LEU A 103 2.49 5.31 7.66
CA LEU A 103 2.84 6.61 7.09
C LEU A 103 2.37 7.77 7.98
N GLU A 104 1.17 7.65 8.56
CA GLU A 104 0.57 8.64 9.45
C GLU A 104 1.35 8.86 10.76
N THR A 105 2.29 7.97 11.09
CA THR A 105 3.11 8.03 12.30
C THR A 105 4.55 8.50 12.05
N VAL A 106 4.92 8.73 10.78
CA VAL A 106 6.27 9.14 10.41
C VAL A 106 6.50 10.59 10.78
N SER A 107 7.56 10.85 11.56
CA SER A 107 7.89 12.18 12.07
C SER A 107 8.17 13.20 10.96
N ALA A 108 8.83 12.77 9.88
CA ALA A 108 9.18 13.59 8.72
C ALA A 108 8.39 13.18 7.46
N LEU A 109 7.06 13.04 7.60
CA LEU A 109 6.21 12.52 6.53
C LEU A 109 6.29 13.34 5.23
N GLU A 110 6.34 14.67 5.31
CA GLU A 110 6.40 15.52 4.12
C GLU A 110 7.68 15.28 3.30
N ASP A 111 8.84 15.26 3.98
CA ASP A 111 10.12 14.95 3.35
C ASP A 111 10.14 13.55 2.73
N LEU A 112 9.54 12.56 3.43
CA LEU A 112 9.41 11.20 2.92
C LEU A 112 8.58 11.16 1.63
N LEU A 113 7.44 11.84 1.59
CA LEU A 113 6.55 11.89 0.41
C LEU A 113 7.21 12.63 -0.76
N ILE A 114 7.93 13.73 -0.50
CA ILE A 114 8.73 14.43 -1.50
C ILE A 114 9.79 13.50 -2.09
N GLY A 115 10.52 12.77 -1.23
CA GLY A 115 11.53 11.80 -1.64
C GLY A 115 10.97 10.69 -2.52
N ILE A 116 9.81 10.12 -2.16
CA ILE A 116 9.12 9.09 -2.97
C ILE A 116 8.77 9.64 -4.36
N ASN A 117 8.23 10.87 -4.42
CA ASN A 117 7.86 11.47 -5.70
C ASN A 117 9.07 11.81 -6.58
N GLN A 118 10.18 12.27 -5.98
CA GLN A 118 11.42 12.59 -6.70
C GLN A 118 12.16 11.33 -7.19
N ALA A 119 12.11 10.23 -6.43
CA ALA A 119 12.81 9.00 -6.76
C ALA A 119 11.96 8.00 -7.56
N ARG A 120 10.83 8.44 -8.16
CA ARG A 120 9.86 7.54 -8.81
C ARG A 120 10.47 6.58 -9.83
N ASP A 121 11.46 7.03 -10.60
CA ASP A 121 12.14 6.20 -11.59
C ASP A 121 12.98 5.10 -10.93
N ILE A 122 13.63 5.39 -9.81
CA ILE A 122 14.39 4.41 -9.02
C ILE A 122 13.46 3.31 -8.48
N TYR A 123 12.26 3.70 -8.04
CA TYR A 123 11.24 2.73 -7.63
C TYR A 123 10.79 1.86 -8.81
N ALA A 124 10.58 2.45 -9.98
CA ALA A 124 10.19 1.72 -11.18
C ALA A 124 11.24 0.70 -11.62
N ASP A 125 12.53 1.06 -11.52
CA ASP A 125 13.64 0.18 -11.86
C ASP A 125 13.83 -0.95 -10.84
N SER A 126 13.52 -0.71 -9.56
CA SER A 126 13.79 -1.65 -8.47
C SER A 126 12.63 -2.58 -8.14
N PHE A 127 11.38 -2.12 -8.33
CA PHE A 127 10.17 -2.78 -7.84
C PHE A 127 9.21 -3.09 -8.99
N PRO A 128 9.23 -4.31 -9.55
CA PRO A 128 8.33 -4.72 -10.63
C PRO A 128 6.93 -5.09 -10.11
N PHE A 129 6.38 -4.29 -9.20
CA PHE A 129 5.08 -4.49 -8.57
C PHE A 129 4.52 -3.16 -8.02
N PRO A 130 3.20 -3.04 -7.84
CA PRO A 130 2.59 -1.87 -7.23
C PRO A 130 2.91 -1.78 -5.73
N LEU A 131 3.06 -0.53 -5.27
CA LEU A 131 3.16 -0.10 -3.88
C LEU A 131 1.88 0.64 -3.43
#